data_AF-A0A1S3SA32-F1
#
_entry.id   AF-A0A1S3SA32-F1
#
_cell.length_a   1.000
_cell.length_b   1.000
_cell.length_c   1.000
_cell.angle_alpha   90.00
_cell.angle_beta   90.00
_cell.angle_gamma   90.00
#
_symmetry.space_group_name_H-M   'P 1'
#
loop_
_entity.id
_entity.type
_entity.pdbx_description
1 polymer ?
#
loop_
_entity_poly.entity_id
_entity_poly.type
_entity_poly.pdbx_seq_one_letter_code
_entity_poly.pdbx_strand_id
1 'polypeptide(L)'
;MAGAQPGVHALQLKPVFVSESLKKGNKFMKWDDDSTTVTPVTLQVDPQGYFLYWTDQNKDTDLLDIAYIKDARNGKCTKTPKDMKLRELLDVSTLVGKMENRMLTVVSGPDMVNITYLNFMAFQEEIAKEWAEELFGLASNLLAQNMSREACLEKA
;
A
#
# COMPACT_ATOMS: atom_id res chain seq x y z
N MET A 1 -32.13 0.30 42.50
CA MET A 1 -32.36 0.19 41.04
C MET A 1 -31.08 0.64 40.34
N ALA A 2 -30.18 -0.28 40.05
CA ALA A 2 -28.95 0.03 39.31
C ALA A 2 -29.32 0.17 37.83
N GLY A 3 -29.15 1.37 37.27
CA GLY A 3 -29.33 1.61 35.84
C GLY A 3 -28.22 0.90 35.08
N ALA A 4 -28.53 -0.24 34.45
CA ALA A 4 -27.67 -0.83 33.44
C ALA A 4 -27.60 0.17 32.27
N GLN A 5 -26.46 0.85 32.09
CA GLN A 5 -26.15 1.47 30.82
C GLN A 5 -25.81 0.34 29.85
N PRO A 6 -26.59 0.10 28.78
CA PRO A 6 -26.16 -0.83 27.74
C PRO A 6 -24.85 -0.29 27.20
N GLY A 7 -23.79 -1.08 27.25
CA GLY A 7 -22.48 -0.73 26.72
C GLY A 7 -22.59 -0.46 25.23
N VAL A 8 -22.81 0.80 24.85
CA VAL A 8 -22.70 1.27 23.47
C VAL A 8 -21.21 1.45 23.18
N HIS A 9 -20.49 0.34 23.07
CA HIS A 9 -19.32 0.32 22.20
C HIS A 9 -19.84 0.23 20.75
N ALA A 10 -20.60 1.24 20.31
CA ALA A 10 -20.86 1.41 18.89
C ALA A 10 -19.49 1.63 18.25
N LEU A 11 -19.07 0.69 17.41
CA LEU A 11 -17.87 0.82 16.60
C LEU A 11 -18.02 2.13 15.79
N GLN A 12 -17.31 3.19 16.17
CA GLN A 12 -17.35 4.44 15.43
C GLN A 12 -16.56 4.25 14.14
N LEU A 13 -17.26 3.92 13.07
CA LEU A 13 -16.70 3.86 11.73
C LEU A 13 -16.21 5.25 11.34
N LYS A 14 -14.97 5.32 10.84
CA LYS A 14 -14.38 6.55 10.34
C LYS A 14 -14.47 6.58 8.82
N PRO A 15 -14.89 7.70 8.23
CA PRO A 15 -14.78 7.91 6.79
C PRO A 15 -13.34 7.68 6.31
N VAL A 16 -13.20 7.40 5.02
CA VAL A 16 -11.89 7.32 4.37
C VAL A 16 -11.16 8.64 4.56
N PHE A 17 -9.88 8.55 4.91
CA PHE A 17 -8.97 9.67 5.03
C PHE A 17 -7.63 9.27 4.44
N VAL A 18 -7.18 10.00 3.43
CA VAL A 18 -5.86 9.80 2.81
C VAL A 18 -4.93 10.92 3.29
N SER A 19 -3.80 10.55 3.87
CA SER A 19 -2.81 11.51 4.36
C SER A 19 -2.23 12.36 3.24
N GLU A 20 -1.71 13.53 3.60
CA GLU A 20 -0.98 14.39 2.65
C GLU A 20 0.27 13.70 2.10
N SER A 21 0.88 12.79 2.88
CA SER A 21 2.03 11.98 2.45
C SER A 21 1.65 11.12 1.25
N LEU A 22 0.59 10.32 1.37
CA LEU A 22 0.10 9.43 0.31
C LEU A 22 -0.42 10.18 -0.92
N LYS A 23 -1.09 11.34 -0.73
CA LYS A 23 -1.62 12.16 -1.85
C LYS A 23 -0.51 12.80 -2.66
N LYS A 24 0.48 13.39 -1.99
CA LYS A 24 1.66 13.99 -2.67
C LYS A 24 2.58 12.93 -3.27
N GLY A 25 2.61 11.77 -2.64
CA GLY A 25 3.39 10.63 -3.06
C GLY A 25 4.80 10.62 -2.54
N ASN A 26 5.39 9.43 -2.54
CA ASN A 26 6.78 9.23 -2.21
C ASN A 26 7.47 8.41 -3.30
N LYS A 27 8.79 8.56 -3.40
CA LYS A 27 9.58 7.79 -4.36
C LYS A 27 9.88 6.41 -3.81
N PHE A 28 9.73 5.40 -4.66
CA PHE A 28 10.04 4.01 -4.37
C PHE A 28 10.85 3.38 -5.51
N MET A 29 11.55 2.31 -5.19
CA MET A 29 12.08 1.37 -6.17
C MET A 29 11.11 0.19 -6.30
N LYS A 30 10.45 0.07 -7.45
CA LYS A 30 9.58 -1.09 -7.78
C LYS A 30 10.43 -2.22 -8.35
N TRP A 31 10.15 -3.44 -7.93
CA TRP A 31 10.83 -4.63 -8.44
C TRP A 31 9.87 -5.83 -8.54
N ASP A 32 10.27 -6.83 -9.33
CA ASP A 32 9.53 -8.07 -9.55
C ASP A 32 10.49 -9.27 -9.39
N ASP A 33 10.03 -10.40 -8.88
CA ASP A 33 10.85 -11.63 -8.76
C ASP A 33 11.11 -12.26 -10.14
N ASP A 34 10.21 -12.04 -11.12
CA ASP A 34 10.31 -12.58 -12.48
C ASP A 34 11.12 -11.64 -13.41
N SER A 35 11.54 -10.48 -12.90
CA SER A 35 12.39 -9.51 -13.60
C SER A 35 13.70 -9.27 -12.86
N THR A 36 14.76 -8.94 -13.59
CA THR A 36 16.02 -8.45 -12.98
C THR A 36 16.12 -6.93 -13.01
N THR A 37 14.98 -6.24 -13.17
CA THR A 37 14.90 -4.78 -13.25
C THR A 37 14.34 -4.16 -11.98
N VAL A 38 14.92 -3.02 -11.61
CA VAL A 38 14.41 -2.12 -10.58
C VAL A 38 14.02 -0.83 -11.26
N THR A 39 12.79 -0.39 -11.05
CA THR A 39 12.24 0.82 -11.68
C THR A 39 11.94 1.86 -10.60
N PRO A 40 12.58 3.03 -10.63
CA PRO A 40 12.19 4.15 -9.79
C PRO A 40 10.78 4.64 -10.17
N VAL A 41 9.89 4.74 -9.19
CA VAL A 41 8.52 5.19 -9.38
C VAL A 41 8.13 6.21 -8.30
N THR A 42 7.14 7.04 -8.60
CA THR A 42 6.43 7.84 -7.58
C THR A 42 5.13 7.12 -7.28
N LEU A 43 4.96 6.66 -6.04
CA LEU A 43 3.77 5.95 -5.56
C LEU A 43 2.82 6.95 -4.91
N GLN A 44 1.54 6.90 -5.24
CA GLN A 44 0.50 7.84 -4.80
C GLN A 44 -0.83 7.15 -4.55
N VAL A 45 -1.67 7.77 -3.72
CA VAL A 45 -3.08 7.43 -3.55
C VAL A 45 -3.92 8.65 -3.88
N ASP A 46 -5.02 8.46 -4.59
CA ASP A 46 -5.93 9.56 -4.91
C ASP A 46 -6.62 10.10 -3.63
N PRO A 47 -7.10 11.36 -3.62
CA PRO A 47 -7.71 11.95 -2.43
C PRO A 47 -8.90 11.19 -1.86
N GLN A 48 -9.63 10.44 -2.70
CA GLN A 48 -10.80 9.66 -2.33
C GLN A 48 -10.42 8.26 -1.79
N GLY A 49 -9.17 7.82 -1.98
CA GLY A 49 -8.67 6.53 -1.50
C GLY A 49 -9.18 5.35 -2.31
N TYR A 50 -9.41 5.53 -3.61
CA TYR A 50 -9.91 4.50 -4.52
C TYR A 50 -8.80 3.68 -5.18
N PHE A 51 -7.69 4.33 -5.53
CA PHE A 51 -6.62 3.80 -6.34
C PHE A 51 -5.25 4.09 -5.71
N LEU A 52 -4.45 3.03 -5.63
CA LEU A 52 -3.01 3.14 -5.52
C LEU A 52 -2.46 3.21 -6.94
N TYR A 53 -1.65 4.20 -7.27
CA TYR A 53 -1.03 4.31 -8.58
C TYR A 53 0.43 4.67 -8.48
N TRP A 54 1.20 4.29 -9.51
CA TRP A 54 2.61 4.64 -9.58
C TRP A 54 2.98 5.06 -10.98
N THR A 55 3.77 6.12 -11.06
CA THR A 55 4.27 6.67 -12.32
C THR A 55 5.78 6.50 -12.39
N ASP A 56 6.25 5.93 -13.50
CA ASP A 56 7.68 5.75 -13.76
C ASP A 56 8.33 7.02 -14.37
N GLN A 57 9.63 6.93 -14.68
CA GLN A 57 10.38 8.03 -15.29
C GLN A 57 9.96 8.35 -16.74
N ASN A 58 9.29 7.43 -17.44
CA ASN A 58 8.76 7.61 -18.78
C ASN A 58 7.37 8.25 -18.78
N LYS A 59 6.80 8.51 -17.58
CA LYS A 59 5.44 8.97 -17.35
C LYS A 59 4.38 7.90 -17.62
N ASP A 60 4.79 6.64 -17.70
CA ASP A 60 3.85 5.53 -17.74
C ASP A 60 3.29 5.32 -16.34
N THR A 61 1.96 5.23 -16.25
CA THR A 61 1.24 5.14 -14.98
C THR A 61 0.43 3.86 -14.94
N ASP A 62 0.71 3.04 -13.94
CA ASP A 62 -0.11 1.89 -13.60
C ASP A 62 -0.97 2.22 -12.38
N LEU A 63 -2.07 1.49 -12.21
CA LEU A 63 -3.00 1.65 -11.10
C LEU A 63 -3.47 0.30 -10.55
N LEU A 64 -3.75 0.28 -9.26
CA LEU A 64 -4.34 -0.82 -8.51
C LEU A 64 -5.55 -0.27 -7.75
N ASP A 65 -6.70 -0.89 -7.96
CA ASP A 65 -7.88 -0.65 -7.14
C ASP A 65 -7.60 -1.12 -5.69
N ILE A 66 -7.72 -0.19 -4.74
CA ILE A 66 -7.49 -0.45 -3.30
C ILE A 66 -8.46 -1.50 -2.76
N ALA A 67 -9.65 -1.65 -3.34
CA ALA A 67 -10.61 -2.69 -2.97
C ALA A 67 -10.09 -4.12 -3.25
N TYR A 68 -9.10 -4.27 -4.12
CA TYR A 68 -8.44 -5.56 -4.37
C TYR A 68 -7.23 -5.82 -3.47
N ILE A 69 -6.79 -4.86 -2.66
CA ILE A 69 -5.72 -5.09 -1.67
C ILE A 69 -6.27 -6.01 -0.58
N LYS A 70 -5.56 -7.11 -0.33
CA LYS A 70 -5.83 -8.07 0.75
C LYS A 70 -4.97 -7.81 1.97
N ASP A 71 -3.77 -7.29 1.77
CA ASP A 71 -2.77 -7.05 2.82
C ASP A 71 -1.70 -6.06 2.32
N ALA A 72 -1.10 -5.30 3.24
CA ALA A 72 0.04 -4.43 2.95
C ALA A 72 1.09 -4.61 4.05
N ARG A 73 2.29 -5.05 3.66
CA ARG A 73 3.32 -5.55 4.58
C ARG A 73 4.55 -4.65 4.57
N ASN A 74 5.17 -4.52 5.72
CA ASN A 74 6.47 -3.88 5.92
C ASN A 74 7.41 -4.78 6.74
N GLY A 75 8.71 -4.53 6.67
CA GLY A 75 9.71 -5.20 7.51
C GLY A 75 9.84 -6.68 7.18
N LYS A 76 9.95 -7.52 8.22
CA LYS A 76 10.20 -8.98 8.06
C LYS A 76 9.09 -9.74 7.32
N CYS A 77 7.90 -9.15 7.18
CA CYS A 77 6.77 -9.78 6.52
C CYS A 77 6.74 -9.54 5.00
N THR A 78 7.65 -8.73 4.47
CA THR A 78 7.72 -8.45 3.03
C THR A 78 8.38 -9.58 2.26
N LYS A 79 8.20 -9.56 0.95
CA LYS A 79 9.01 -10.39 0.05
C LYS A 79 10.45 -9.87 0.05
N THR A 80 11.39 -10.80 0.14
CA THR A 80 12.80 -10.50 -0.11
C THR A 80 13.13 -10.91 -1.54
N PRO A 81 13.78 -10.05 -2.35
CA PRO A 81 14.21 -10.43 -3.69
C PRO A 81 15.06 -11.70 -3.61
N LYS A 82 14.76 -12.71 -4.43
CA LYS A 82 15.52 -13.97 -4.42
C LYS A 82 16.79 -13.89 -5.27
N ASP A 83 16.70 -13.16 -6.37
CA ASP A 83 17.80 -12.99 -7.31
C ASP A 83 18.92 -12.12 -6.73
N MET A 84 20.17 -12.53 -6.96
CA MET A 84 21.35 -11.86 -6.40
C MET A 84 21.58 -10.50 -7.04
N LYS A 85 21.41 -10.38 -8.36
CA LYS A 85 21.57 -9.11 -9.07
C LYS A 85 20.50 -8.11 -8.65
N LEU A 86 19.28 -8.58 -8.42
CA LEU A 86 18.20 -7.74 -7.91
C LEU A 86 18.48 -7.23 -6.50
N ARG A 87 19.04 -8.08 -5.62
CA ARG A 87 19.50 -7.66 -4.29
C ARG A 87 20.57 -6.58 -4.38
N GLU A 88 21.57 -6.75 -5.23
CA GLU A 88 22.63 -5.76 -5.42
C GLU A 88 22.10 -4.42 -5.92
N LEU A 89 21.13 -4.42 -6.84
CA LEU A 89 20.49 -3.20 -7.34
C LEU A 89 19.67 -2.47 -6.27
N LEU A 90 19.06 -3.23 -5.36
CA LEU A 90 18.27 -2.69 -4.24
C LEU A 90 19.14 -2.33 -3.03
N ASP A 91 20.35 -2.88 -2.94
CA ASP A 91 21.30 -2.60 -1.86
C ASP A 91 22.00 -1.25 -2.09
N VAL A 92 21.23 -0.19 -1.85
CA VAL A 92 21.73 1.17 -1.95
C VAL A 92 22.60 1.46 -0.73
N SER A 93 23.92 1.31 -0.90
CA SER A 93 24.96 1.43 0.14
C SER A 93 24.95 2.75 0.93
N THR A 94 24.29 3.79 0.43
CA THR A 94 24.15 5.08 1.11
C THR A 94 23.01 5.12 2.13
N LEU A 95 22.11 4.14 2.13
CA LEU A 95 20.91 4.18 2.96
C LEU A 95 21.15 3.44 4.29
N VAL A 96 21.02 4.17 5.39
CA VAL A 96 21.19 3.65 6.76
C VAL A 96 20.03 2.72 7.13
N GLY A 97 20.31 1.71 7.97
CA GLY A 97 19.32 0.76 8.47
C GLY A 97 19.25 -0.52 7.65
N LYS A 98 18.32 -1.40 8.01
CA LYS A 98 18.21 -2.69 7.33
C LYS A 98 17.32 -2.55 6.11
N MET A 99 17.75 -3.12 4.99
CA MET A 99 16.99 -3.15 3.74
C MET A 99 15.53 -3.57 3.97
N GLU A 100 15.30 -4.63 4.76
CA GLU A 100 13.99 -5.20 5.08
C GLU A 100 13.00 -4.18 5.65
N ASN A 101 13.45 -3.22 6.47
CA ASN A 101 12.59 -2.23 7.09
C ASN A 101 12.07 -1.18 6.09
N ARG A 102 12.75 -1.04 4.94
CA ARG A 102 12.35 -0.13 3.86
C ARG A 102 11.48 -0.81 2.81
N MET A 103 11.22 -2.11 2.95
CA MET A 103 10.40 -2.86 2.00
C MET A 103 8.92 -2.61 2.27
N LEU A 104 8.16 -2.57 1.18
CA LEU A 104 6.71 -2.56 1.15
C LEU A 104 6.26 -3.64 0.15
N THR A 105 5.44 -4.58 0.61
CA THR A 105 4.79 -5.57 -0.27
C THR A 105 3.29 -5.37 -0.19
N VAL A 106 2.68 -4.98 -1.30
CA VAL A 106 1.22 -4.89 -1.45
C VAL A 106 0.73 -6.22 -2.01
N VAL A 107 -0.19 -6.86 -1.30
CA VAL A 107 -0.79 -8.14 -1.68
C VAL A 107 -2.19 -7.83 -2.21
N SER A 108 -2.45 -8.17 -3.46
CA SER A 108 -3.73 -7.87 -4.12
C SER A 108 -4.29 -9.08 -4.85
N GLY A 109 -5.60 -9.09 -5.08
CA GLY A 109 -6.24 -10.14 -5.87
C GLY A 109 -7.76 -10.03 -5.87
N PRO A 110 -8.45 -10.65 -6.85
CA PRO A 110 -9.90 -10.73 -6.83
C PRO A 110 -10.41 -11.57 -5.64
N ASP A 111 -9.67 -12.60 -5.23
CA ASP A 111 -10.06 -13.54 -4.18
C ASP A 111 -8.83 -13.98 -3.34
N MET A 112 -9.01 -14.97 -2.46
CA MET A 112 -7.96 -15.45 -1.54
C MET A 112 -6.99 -16.44 -2.18
N VAL A 113 -7.19 -16.81 -3.45
CA VAL A 113 -6.39 -17.79 -4.20
C VAL A 113 -5.55 -17.11 -5.26
N ASN A 114 -6.18 -16.25 -6.06
CA ASN A 114 -5.56 -15.52 -7.15
C ASN A 114 -4.86 -14.26 -6.61
N ILE A 115 -3.67 -14.44 -6.05
CA ILE A 115 -2.92 -13.39 -5.38
C ILE A 115 -1.74 -12.91 -6.23
N THR A 116 -1.60 -11.60 -6.34
CA THR A 116 -0.47 -10.87 -6.92
C THR A 116 0.28 -10.13 -5.83
N TYR A 117 1.61 -10.04 -5.98
CA TYR A 117 2.47 -9.30 -5.07
C TYR A 117 3.12 -8.14 -5.83
N LEU A 118 2.91 -6.91 -5.35
CA LEU A 118 3.64 -5.75 -5.81
C LEU A 118 4.69 -5.37 -4.77
N ASN A 119 5.94 -5.31 -5.18
CA ASN A 119 7.06 -5.07 -4.27
C ASN A 119 7.70 -3.71 -4.55
N PHE A 120 7.88 -2.95 -3.48
CA PHE A 120 8.47 -1.64 -3.47
C PHE A 120 9.51 -1.54 -2.36
N MET A 121 10.49 -0.65 -2.55
CA MET A 121 11.42 -0.24 -1.51
C MET A 121 11.41 1.28 -1.39
N ALA A 122 11.14 1.79 -0.19
CA ALA A 122 11.25 3.21 0.13
C ALA A 122 12.72 3.60 0.36
N PHE A 123 12.99 4.91 0.33
CA PHE A 123 14.31 5.44 0.73
C PHE A 123 14.44 5.66 2.25
N GLN A 124 13.33 5.61 2.98
CA GLN A 124 13.26 5.83 4.44
C GLN A 124 12.38 4.74 5.06
N GLU A 125 12.77 4.23 6.24
CA GLU A 125 12.06 3.15 6.94
C GLU A 125 10.66 3.61 7.37
N GLU A 126 10.55 4.87 7.81
CA GLU A 126 9.32 5.48 8.30
C GLU A 126 8.26 5.56 7.20
N ILE A 127 8.68 5.86 5.97
CA ILE A 127 7.80 5.92 4.80
C ILE A 127 7.28 4.52 4.45
N ALA A 128 8.14 3.50 4.41
CA ALA A 128 7.68 2.14 4.12
C ALA A 128 6.66 1.63 5.14
N LYS A 129 6.86 2.00 6.42
CA LYS A 129 5.92 1.69 7.50
C LYS A 129 4.60 2.45 7.38
N GLU A 130 4.64 3.77 7.21
CA GLU A 130 3.45 4.62 7.00
C GLU A 130 2.60 4.08 5.86
N TRP A 131 3.22 3.78 4.73
CA TRP A 131 2.52 3.27 3.55
C TRP A 131 1.86 1.91 3.78
N ALA A 132 2.50 0.99 4.48
CA ALA A 132 1.89 -0.30 4.79
C ALA A 132 0.66 -0.14 5.71
N GLU A 133 0.78 0.68 6.76
CA GLU A 133 -0.30 0.93 7.72
C GLU A 133 -1.49 1.66 7.08
N GLU A 134 -1.22 2.72 6.31
CA GLU A 134 -2.28 3.51 5.67
C GLU A 134 -2.96 2.76 4.53
N LEU A 135 -2.22 2.06 3.66
CA LEU A 135 -2.83 1.27 2.59
C LEU A 135 -3.72 0.15 3.15
N PHE A 136 -3.26 -0.54 4.20
CA PHE A 136 -4.09 -1.55 4.84
C PHE A 136 -5.33 -0.93 5.50
N GLY A 137 -5.18 0.24 6.13
CA GLY A 137 -6.30 1.00 6.71
C GLY A 137 -7.35 1.42 5.67
N LEU A 138 -6.93 1.82 4.47
CA LEU A 138 -7.83 2.15 3.36
C LEU A 138 -8.53 0.90 2.83
N ALA A 139 -7.79 -0.18 2.55
CA ALA A 139 -8.33 -1.42 2.00
C ALA A 139 -9.31 -2.14 2.94
N SER A 140 -9.08 -2.03 4.25
CA SER A 140 -9.92 -2.61 5.30
C SER A 140 -11.03 -1.66 5.81
N ASN A 141 -11.17 -0.46 5.24
CA ASN A 141 -12.19 0.50 5.67
C ASN A 141 -13.60 -0.01 5.31
N LEU A 142 -14.42 -0.28 6.33
CA LEU A 142 -15.77 -0.82 6.15
C LEU A 142 -16.71 0.13 5.40
N LEU A 143 -16.55 1.45 5.51
CA LEU A 143 -17.36 2.41 4.76
C LEU A 143 -16.94 2.44 3.28
N ALA A 144 -15.64 2.31 2.98
CA ALA A 144 -15.15 2.19 1.61
C ALA A 144 -15.66 0.90 0.94
N GLN A 145 -15.63 -0.22 1.66
CA GLN A 145 -16.11 -1.52 1.16
C GLN A 145 -17.63 -1.55 0.95
N ASN A 146 -18.38 -0.66 1.61
CA ASN A 146 -19.83 -0.55 1.50
C ASN A 146 -20.24 0.81 0.90
N MET A 147 -19.45 1.32 -0.05
CA MET A 147 -19.71 2.60 -0.72
C MET A 147 -21.07 2.59 -1.45
N SER A 148 -21.70 3.76 -1.53
CA SER A 148 -22.97 3.90 -2.24
C SER A 148 -22.80 3.71 -3.75
N ARG A 149 -23.91 3.53 -4.46
CA ARG A 149 -23.91 3.44 -5.93
C ARG A 149 -23.32 4.70 -6.55
N GLU A 150 -23.65 5.88 -6.02
CA GLU A 150 -23.17 7.17 -6.51
C GLU A 150 -21.65 7.26 -6.40
N ALA A 151 -21.08 6.92 -5.25
CA ALA A 151 -19.62 6.89 -5.07
C ALA A 151 -18.96 5.84 -5.98
N CYS A 152 -19.61 4.69 -6.19
CA CYS A 152 -19.10 3.66 -7.10
C CYS A 152 -19.05 4.16 -8.56
N LEU A 153 -20.04 4.95 -8.97
CA LEU A 153 -20.07 5.60 -10.29
C LEU A 153 -19.03 6.73 -10.41
N GLU A 154 -18.71 7.44 -9.32
CA GLU A 154 -17.63 8.44 -9.31
C GLU A 154 -16.26 7.79 -9.53
N LYS A 155 -16.06 6.58 -9.01
CA LYS A 155 -14.83 5.81 -9.16
C LYS A 155 -14.66 5.20 -10.57
N ALA A 156 -15.77 4.89 -11.24
CA ALA A 156 -15.82 4.05 -12.46
C ALA A 156 -15.33 4.76 -13.74
#